data_AF-A0A8W8KUQ1-F1
#
_entry.id   AF-A0A8W8KUQ1-F1
#
_cell.length_a   1.000
_cell.length_b   1.000
_cell.length_c   1.000
_cell.angle_alpha   90.00
_cell.angle_beta   90.00
_cell.angle_gamma   90.00
#
_symmetry.space_group_name_H-M   'P 1'
#
loop_
_entity.id
_entity.type
_entity.pdbx_description
1 polymer ?
#
loop_
_entity_poly.entity_id
_entity_poly.type
_entity_poly.pdbx_seq_one_letter_code
_entity_poly.pdbx_strand_id
1 'polypeptide(L)'
;ELMAKFANMEKELEQKDEDHKSAIYDLEKKAVLDKSRLKSEMVQRVNQVAAEFRRVSNKQMAETTKNTIRENVSITAQLAKMSDKTMELIQENDELKKKERQQKQHIEMLEDNEKTLAKKNHSHQKLIKMLTDKCRNQEALIAEFDSREQEYQELDAEIDFLKQQVESQREEIQSLAKENEQLQEDLKEAKTKFRAEKRNKEKVDRILYDAAEAIKMMLQKSDDTESESGYNDIEKKDNMLENLLILLNSAAAIGIGPQPEEFGKYEMRQKSASEMPGSKQGLKRGMLPMSPVARSGGTLPHYQLGDLGLIPRPKNHIPTSVDKMRVLSATTRLGGLRKVLTKSVAVQTVSAPKALFYADQLLSKAPTGTQEAVISMTTERIRSPGMPLGPIHTAKATSKVY
;
A
#
# COMPACT_ATOMS: atom_id res chain seq x y z
N GLU A 1 -87.36 149.94 91.85
CA GLU A 1 -87.01 148.49 91.89
C GLU A 1 -87.06 147.79 90.53
N LEU A 2 -88.11 147.98 89.72
CA LEU A 2 -88.25 147.27 88.44
C LEU A 2 -87.10 147.55 87.44
N MET A 3 -86.63 148.80 87.33
CA MET A 3 -85.48 149.14 86.46
C MET A 3 -84.16 148.48 86.89
N ALA A 4 -83.93 148.29 88.20
CA ALA A 4 -82.70 147.66 88.69
C ALA A 4 -82.69 146.14 88.41
N LYS A 5 -83.87 145.50 88.42
CA LYS A 5 -84.01 144.09 88.06
C LYS A 5 -83.85 143.86 86.56
N PHE A 6 -84.34 144.78 85.73
CA PHE A 6 -84.07 144.77 84.29
C PHE A 6 -82.58 144.99 84.00
N ALA A 7 -81.92 145.95 84.66
CA ALA A 7 -80.49 146.20 84.48
C ALA A 7 -79.61 145.01 84.92
N ASN A 8 -79.95 144.32 86.01
CA ASN A 8 -79.24 143.09 86.43
C ASN A 8 -79.50 141.92 85.48
N MET A 9 -80.74 141.77 84.98
CA MET A 9 -81.08 140.73 84.01
C MET A 9 -80.38 140.98 82.67
N GLU A 10 -80.29 142.23 82.24
CA GLU A 10 -79.55 142.67 81.05
C GLU A 10 -78.06 142.40 81.20
N LYS A 11 -77.48 142.71 82.37
CA LYS A 11 -76.08 142.40 82.69
C LYS A 11 -75.79 140.88 82.77
N GLU A 12 -76.67 140.09 83.35
CA GLU A 12 -76.54 138.61 83.36
C GLU A 12 -76.71 138.02 81.95
N LEU A 13 -77.54 138.63 81.11
CA LEU A 13 -77.76 138.19 79.74
C LEU A 13 -76.56 138.55 78.86
N GLU A 14 -75.97 139.74 79.07
CA GLU A 14 -74.71 140.16 78.46
C GLU A 14 -73.54 139.26 78.90
N GLN A 15 -73.46 138.91 80.19
CA GLN A 15 -72.46 137.99 80.71
C GLN A 15 -72.63 136.57 80.16
N LYS A 16 -73.87 136.05 80.06
CA LYS A 16 -74.13 134.76 79.41
C LYS A 16 -73.81 134.80 77.93
N ASP A 17 -74.11 135.88 77.22
CA ASP A 17 -73.76 136.05 75.80
C ASP A 17 -72.24 136.08 75.61
N GLU A 18 -71.50 136.70 76.52
CA GLU A 18 -70.04 136.75 76.49
C GLU A 18 -69.43 135.37 76.82
N ASP A 19 -69.96 134.66 77.81
CA ASP A 19 -69.58 133.28 78.12
C ASP A 19 -69.92 132.32 76.97
N HIS A 20 -71.07 132.48 76.33
CA HIS A 20 -71.46 131.71 75.14
C HIS A 20 -70.56 132.01 73.94
N LYS A 21 -70.21 133.29 73.70
CA LYS A 21 -69.25 133.67 72.66
C LYS A 21 -67.87 133.08 72.93
N SER A 22 -67.41 133.08 74.19
CA SER A 22 -66.15 132.44 74.59
C SER A 22 -66.20 130.93 74.39
N ALA A 23 -67.29 130.26 74.79
CA ALA A 23 -67.46 128.82 74.61
C ALA A 23 -67.52 128.41 73.12
N ILE A 24 -68.19 129.20 72.28
CA ILE A 24 -68.22 129.00 70.82
C ILE A 24 -66.81 129.16 70.26
N TYR A 25 -66.09 130.22 70.63
CA TYR A 25 -64.73 130.45 70.19
C TYR A 25 -63.78 129.31 70.58
N ASP A 26 -63.86 128.82 71.81
CA ASP A 26 -63.04 127.70 72.29
C ASP A 26 -63.37 126.38 71.58
N LEU A 27 -64.66 126.12 71.30
CA LEU A 27 -65.10 124.97 70.51
C LEU A 27 -64.62 125.05 69.06
N GLU A 28 -64.74 126.21 68.42
CA GLU A 28 -64.25 126.46 67.06
C GLU A 28 -62.72 126.31 67.00
N LYS A 29 -62.00 126.87 67.96
CA LYS A 29 -60.55 126.73 68.10
C LYS A 29 -60.16 125.27 68.26
N LYS A 30 -60.86 124.50 69.10
CA LYS A 30 -60.61 123.07 69.29
C LYS A 30 -60.90 122.27 68.02
N ALA A 31 -62.00 122.56 67.31
CA ALA A 31 -62.33 121.91 66.05
C ALA A 31 -61.29 122.20 64.94
N VAL A 32 -60.78 123.42 64.87
CA VAL A 32 -59.69 123.80 63.95
C VAL A 32 -58.39 123.07 64.30
N LEU A 33 -58.04 123.01 65.59
CA LEU A 33 -56.85 122.27 66.05
C LEU A 33 -56.96 120.77 65.79
N ASP A 34 -58.11 120.15 66.07
CA ASP A 34 -58.35 118.73 65.82
C ASP A 34 -58.34 118.41 64.31
N LYS A 35 -58.89 119.30 63.47
CA LYS A 35 -58.80 119.19 62.00
C LYS A 35 -57.35 119.31 61.51
N SER A 36 -56.56 120.19 62.11
CA SER A 36 -55.12 120.33 61.81
C SER A 36 -54.34 119.10 62.26
N ARG A 37 -54.62 118.58 63.47
CA ARG A 37 -54.03 117.35 64.01
C ARG A 37 -54.35 116.15 63.12
N LEU A 38 -55.61 115.97 62.73
CA LEU A 38 -56.03 114.88 61.86
C LEU A 38 -55.37 114.97 60.47
N LYS A 39 -55.26 116.18 59.90
CA LYS A 39 -54.51 116.38 58.64
C LYS A 39 -53.03 116.02 58.80
N SER A 40 -52.40 116.44 59.90
CA SER A 40 -51.02 116.11 60.20
C SER A 40 -50.81 114.60 60.34
N GLU A 41 -51.65 113.92 61.12
CA GLU A 41 -51.65 112.46 61.27
C GLU A 41 -51.88 111.75 59.93
N MET A 42 -52.80 112.24 59.10
CA MET A 42 -53.08 111.67 57.78
C MET A 42 -51.85 111.77 56.87
N VAL A 43 -51.23 112.96 56.78
CA VAL A 43 -50.00 113.16 55.99
C VAL A 43 -48.88 112.27 56.52
N GLN A 44 -48.76 112.14 57.85
CA GLN A 44 -47.75 111.29 58.47
C GLN A 44 -47.96 109.80 58.14
N ARG A 45 -49.20 109.30 58.18
CA ARG A 45 -49.53 107.93 57.75
C ARG A 45 -49.27 107.70 56.28
N VAL A 46 -49.62 108.65 55.40
CA VAL A 46 -49.34 108.54 53.96
C VAL A 46 -47.84 108.48 53.71
N ASN A 47 -47.06 109.32 54.39
CA ASN A 47 -45.60 109.29 54.30
C ASN A 47 -45.02 107.96 54.83
N GLN A 48 -45.60 107.41 55.90
CA GLN A 48 -45.20 106.11 56.43
C GLN A 48 -45.51 104.97 55.45
N VAL A 49 -46.72 104.94 54.86
CA VAL A 49 -47.10 103.96 53.83
C VAL A 49 -46.22 104.11 52.59
N ALA A 50 -45.90 105.33 52.15
CA ALA A 50 -45.00 105.57 51.03
C ALA A 50 -43.56 105.10 51.33
N ALA A 51 -43.08 105.30 52.55
CA ALA A 51 -41.78 104.81 52.99
C ALA A 51 -41.75 103.26 53.02
N GLU A 52 -42.79 102.62 53.57
CA GLU A 52 -42.93 101.16 53.56
C GLU A 52 -43.03 100.61 52.13
N PHE A 53 -43.80 101.24 51.26
CA PHE A 53 -43.93 100.82 49.85
C PHE A 53 -42.58 100.89 49.13
N ARG A 54 -41.83 101.99 49.29
CA ARG A 54 -40.46 102.10 48.74
C ARG A 54 -39.54 101.03 49.30
N ARG A 55 -39.62 100.75 50.60
CA ARG A 55 -38.79 99.73 51.26
C ARG A 55 -39.10 98.33 50.74
N VAL A 56 -40.39 97.95 50.67
CA VAL A 56 -40.84 96.65 50.17
C VAL A 56 -40.51 96.51 48.69
N SER A 57 -40.78 97.53 47.87
CA SER A 57 -40.48 97.52 46.44
C SER A 57 -38.99 97.34 46.17
N ASN A 58 -38.12 98.12 46.83
CA ASN A 58 -36.67 97.99 46.70
C ASN A 58 -36.17 96.63 47.18
N LYS A 59 -36.71 96.11 48.30
CA LYS A 59 -36.36 94.79 48.81
C LYS A 59 -36.75 93.69 47.82
N GLN A 60 -37.97 93.74 47.28
CA GLN A 60 -38.47 92.75 46.35
C GLN A 60 -37.70 92.81 45.02
N MET A 61 -37.42 94.00 44.48
CA MET A 61 -36.58 94.14 43.29
C MET A 61 -35.20 93.53 43.51
N ALA A 62 -34.54 93.84 44.64
CA ALA A 62 -33.23 93.26 44.97
C ALA A 62 -33.29 91.73 45.12
N GLU A 63 -34.36 91.21 45.72
CA GLU A 63 -34.57 89.78 45.89
C GLU A 63 -34.82 89.06 44.56
N THR A 64 -35.68 89.60 43.70
CA THR A 64 -35.92 89.09 42.35
C THR A 64 -34.63 89.08 41.52
N THR A 65 -33.90 90.21 41.47
CA THR A 65 -32.62 90.27 40.74
C THR A 65 -31.61 89.25 41.28
N LYS A 66 -31.50 89.12 42.60
CA LYS A 66 -30.61 88.12 43.23
C LYS A 66 -31.00 86.69 42.87
N ASN A 67 -32.29 86.37 42.89
CA ASN A 67 -32.79 85.04 42.54
C ASN A 67 -32.56 84.73 41.06
N THR A 68 -32.83 85.68 40.16
CA THR A 68 -32.56 85.53 38.72
C THR A 68 -31.07 85.35 38.44
N ILE A 69 -30.17 86.08 39.12
CA ILE A 69 -28.71 85.87 38.96
C ILE A 69 -28.32 84.46 39.41
N ARG A 70 -28.81 84.00 40.57
CA ARG A 70 -28.51 82.65 41.07
C ARG A 70 -29.01 81.56 40.13
N GLU A 71 -30.21 81.72 39.60
CA GLU A 71 -30.80 80.80 38.63
C GLU A 71 -29.99 80.79 37.33
N ASN A 72 -29.67 81.96 36.77
CA ASN A 72 -28.84 82.06 35.57
C ASN A 72 -27.45 81.42 35.77
N VAL A 73 -26.82 81.62 36.93
CA VAL A 73 -25.54 80.98 37.26
C VAL A 73 -25.71 79.46 37.34
N SER A 74 -26.77 78.98 37.99
CA SER A 74 -27.07 77.54 38.10
C SER A 74 -27.32 76.90 36.73
N ILE A 75 -28.14 77.52 35.89
CA ILE A 75 -28.44 77.06 34.52
C ILE A 75 -27.16 77.06 33.68
N THR A 76 -26.35 78.11 33.76
CA THR A 76 -25.06 78.19 33.05
C THR A 76 -24.12 77.06 33.48
N ALA A 77 -24.04 76.76 34.78
CA ALA A 77 -23.23 75.65 35.28
C ALA A 77 -23.75 74.27 34.82
N GLN A 78 -25.08 74.10 34.73
CA GLN A 78 -25.68 72.87 34.19
C GLN A 78 -25.44 72.72 32.68
N LEU A 79 -25.57 73.81 31.91
CA LEU A 79 -25.26 73.83 30.47
C LEU A 79 -23.80 73.49 30.21
N ALA A 80 -22.87 74.02 31.00
CA ALA A 80 -21.46 73.67 30.92
C ALA A 80 -21.24 72.16 31.16
N LYS A 81 -21.82 71.60 32.22
CA LYS A 81 -21.75 70.15 32.50
C LYS A 81 -22.33 69.28 31.39
N MET A 82 -23.48 69.68 30.81
CA MET A 82 -24.09 68.96 29.69
C MET A 82 -23.26 69.06 28.41
N SER A 83 -22.64 70.22 28.16
CA SER A 83 -21.71 70.44 27.05
C SER A 83 -20.47 69.56 27.20
N ASP A 84 -19.86 69.53 28.38
CA ASP A 84 -18.71 68.67 28.69
C ASP A 84 -19.08 67.20 28.46
N LYS A 85 -20.25 66.78 28.94
CA LYS A 85 -20.69 65.39 28.76
C LYS A 85 -20.94 65.04 27.29
N THR A 86 -21.46 65.99 26.52
CA THR A 86 -21.68 65.80 25.08
C THR A 86 -20.34 65.68 24.35
N MET A 87 -19.33 66.45 24.76
CA MET A 87 -17.98 66.35 24.20
C MET A 87 -17.35 64.97 24.49
N GLU A 88 -17.48 64.46 25.72
CA GLU A 88 -17.03 63.11 26.08
C GLU A 88 -17.70 62.04 25.21
N LEU A 89 -19.02 62.12 25.04
CA LEU A 89 -19.77 61.15 24.23
C LEU A 89 -19.37 61.18 22.76
N ILE A 90 -19.05 62.36 22.21
CA ILE A 90 -18.54 62.49 20.84
C ILE A 90 -17.18 61.80 20.73
N GLN A 91 -16.28 62.03 21.68
CA GLN A 91 -14.96 61.39 21.69
C GLN A 91 -15.07 59.86 21.79
N GLU A 92 -15.91 59.36 22.70
CA GLU A 92 -16.17 57.92 22.83
C GLU A 92 -16.75 57.33 21.54
N ASN A 93 -17.69 58.03 20.90
CA ASN A 93 -18.28 57.60 19.63
C ASN A 93 -17.24 57.51 18.52
N ASP A 94 -16.32 58.48 18.43
CA ASP A 94 -15.25 58.48 17.44
C ASP A 94 -14.24 57.35 17.68
N GLU A 95 -13.90 57.06 18.95
CA GLU A 95 -13.09 55.90 19.32
C GLU A 95 -13.77 54.58 18.95
N LEU A 96 -15.06 54.44 19.23
CA LEU A 96 -15.84 53.26 18.88
C LEU A 96 -15.89 53.06 17.36
N LYS A 97 -16.13 54.12 16.59
CA LYS A 97 -16.08 54.10 15.11
C LYS A 97 -14.70 53.68 14.60
N LYS A 98 -13.62 54.15 15.23
CA LYS A 98 -12.25 53.75 14.88
C LYS A 98 -12.04 52.26 15.13
N LYS A 99 -12.45 51.75 16.30
CA LYS A 99 -12.39 50.32 16.64
C LYS A 99 -13.22 49.47 15.69
N GLU A 100 -14.42 49.91 15.35
CA GLU A 100 -15.31 49.24 14.39
C GLU A 100 -14.64 49.09 13.01
N ARG A 101 -14.03 50.18 12.49
CA ARG A 101 -13.30 50.13 11.21
C ARG A 101 -12.13 49.16 11.26
N GLN A 102 -11.35 49.15 12.34
CA GLN A 102 -10.24 48.22 12.51
C GLN A 102 -10.73 46.77 12.55
N GLN A 103 -11.81 46.50 13.28
CA GLN A 103 -12.40 45.16 13.35
C GLN A 103 -12.92 44.71 11.98
N LYS A 104 -13.59 45.60 11.22
CA LYS A 104 -14.02 45.29 9.85
C LYS A 104 -12.85 44.93 8.94
N GLN A 105 -11.75 45.67 9.00
CA GLN A 105 -10.53 45.35 8.24
C GLN A 105 -9.93 44.00 8.65
N HIS A 106 -9.92 43.68 9.95
CA HIS A 106 -9.46 42.38 10.42
C HIS A 106 -10.34 41.23 9.93
N ILE A 107 -11.66 41.41 9.93
CA ILE A 107 -12.61 40.42 9.40
C ILE A 107 -12.36 40.19 7.92
N GLU A 108 -12.24 41.26 7.12
CA GLU A 108 -11.96 41.16 5.68
C GLU A 108 -10.66 40.41 5.39
N MET A 109 -9.57 40.73 6.10
CA MET A 109 -8.30 40.01 5.96
C MET A 109 -8.42 38.52 6.35
N LEU A 110 -9.18 38.20 7.40
CA LEU A 110 -9.40 36.82 7.83
C LEU A 110 -10.23 36.04 6.81
N GLU A 111 -11.28 36.63 6.25
CA GLU A 111 -12.09 36.02 5.21
C GLU A 111 -11.27 35.71 3.95
N ASP A 112 -10.39 36.62 3.53
CA ASP A 112 -9.52 36.40 2.37
C ASP A 112 -8.47 35.32 2.64
N ASN A 113 -7.90 35.29 3.85
CA ASN A 113 -7.02 34.21 4.28
C ASN A 113 -7.75 32.87 4.29
N GLU A 114 -8.98 32.81 4.80
CA GLU A 114 -9.79 31.58 4.79
C GLU A 114 -10.08 31.12 3.35
N LYS A 115 -10.49 32.02 2.46
CA LYS A 115 -10.73 31.69 1.04
C LYS A 115 -9.49 31.15 0.36
N THR A 116 -8.32 31.76 0.60
CA THR A 116 -7.06 31.27 0.00
C THR A 116 -6.64 29.93 0.59
N LEU A 117 -6.82 29.72 1.89
CA LEU A 117 -6.52 28.45 2.55
C LEU A 117 -7.45 27.33 2.09
N ALA A 118 -8.75 27.61 1.94
CA ALA A 118 -9.73 26.67 1.41
C ALA A 118 -9.38 26.25 -0.02
N LYS A 119 -9.00 27.19 -0.90
CA LYS A 119 -8.53 26.89 -2.26
C LYS A 119 -7.27 26.01 -2.26
N LYS A 120 -6.28 26.34 -1.42
CA LYS A 120 -5.05 25.53 -1.28
C LYS A 120 -5.36 24.12 -0.76
N ASN A 121 -6.18 24.01 0.27
CA ASN A 121 -6.60 22.73 0.84
C ASN A 121 -7.34 21.88 -0.19
N HIS A 122 -8.28 22.47 -0.94
CA HIS A 122 -8.97 21.77 -2.03
C HIS A 122 -7.99 21.27 -3.10
N SER A 123 -7.01 22.09 -3.50
CA SER A 123 -5.96 21.68 -4.44
C SER A 123 -5.11 20.53 -3.89
N HIS A 124 -4.72 20.60 -2.62
CA HIS A 124 -3.96 19.54 -1.94
C HIS A 124 -4.78 18.24 -1.83
N GLN A 125 -6.07 18.31 -1.49
CA GLN A 125 -6.95 17.14 -1.49
C GLN A 125 -7.04 16.49 -2.87
N LYS A 126 -7.17 17.30 -3.93
CA LYS A 126 -7.15 16.79 -5.31
C LYS A 126 -5.81 16.13 -5.65
N LEU A 127 -4.70 16.73 -5.26
CA LEU A 127 -3.37 16.16 -5.45
C LEU A 127 -3.22 14.83 -4.70
N ILE A 128 -3.63 14.77 -3.43
CA ILE A 128 -3.62 13.55 -2.64
C ILE A 128 -4.44 12.47 -3.32
N LYS A 129 -5.66 12.78 -3.77
CA LYS A 129 -6.51 11.82 -4.50
C LYS A 129 -5.81 11.29 -5.76
N MET A 130 -5.23 12.17 -6.58
CA MET A 130 -4.49 11.75 -7.79
C MET A 130 -3.27 10.89 -7.44
N LEU A 131 -2.54 11.21 -6.38
CA LEU A 131 -1.38 10.41 -5.93
C LEU A 131 -1.85 9.03 -5.43
N THR A 132 -2.92 8.99 -4.64
CA THR A 132 -3.51 7.73 -4.15
C THR A 132 -3.97 6.84 -5.31
N ASP A 133 -4.64 7.42 -6.31
CA ASP A 133 -5.05 6.67 -7.51
C ASP A 133 -3.83 6.18 -8.29
N LYS A 134 -2.77 6.97 -8.38
CA LYS A 134 -1.50 6.54 -8.99
C LYS A 134 -0.83 5.41 -8.21
N CYS A 135 -0.83 5.44 -6.89
CA CYS A 135 -0.30 4.36 -6.05
C CYS A 135 -1.09 3.07 -6.28
N ARG A 136 -2.43 3.14 -6.30
CA ARG A 136 -3.28 1.96 -6.59
C ARG A 136 -3.00 1.38 -7.97
N ASN A 137 -2.83 2.22 -8.98
CA ASN A 137 -2.47 1.76 -10.32
C ASN A 137 -1.09 1.09 -10.35
N GLN A 138 -0.13 1.60 -9.57
CA GLN A 138 1.20 0.99 -9.45
C GLN A 138 1.15 -0.34 -8.70
N GLU A 139 0.34 -0.44 -7.64
CA GLU A 139 0.10 -1.70 -6.92
C GLU A 139 -0.52 -2.76 -7.83
N ALA A 140 -1.51 -2.39 -8.65
CA ALA A 140 -2.11 -3.30 -9.63
C ALA A 140 -1.08 -3.77 -10.68
N LEU A 141 -0.22 -2.86 -11.16
CA LEU A 141 0.84 -3.20 -12.10
C LEU A 141 1.89 -4.13 -11.48
N ILE A 142 2.26 -3.93 -10.22
CA ILE A 142 3.15 -4.83 -9.48
C ILE A 142 2.52 -6.21 -9.37
N ALA A 143 1.25 -6.29 -9.00
CA ALA A 143 0.54 -7.57 -8.91
C ALA A 143 0.50 -8.32 -10.26
N GLU A 144 0.34 -7.60 -11.38
CA GLU A 144 0.43 -8.18 -12.72
C GLU A 144 1.84 -8.72 -13.03
N PHE A 145 2.89 -7.97 -12.67
CA PHE A 145 4.26 -8.43 -12.83
C PHE A 145 4.56 -9.65 -11.96
N ASP A 146 4.10 -9.69 -10.73
CA ASP A 146 4.27 -10.82 -9.82
C ASP A 146 3.58 -12.08 -10.37
N SER A 147 2.35 -11.94 -10.90
CA SER A 147 1.63 -13.04 -11.57
C SER A 147 2.40 -13.56 -12.78
N ARG A 148 2.94 -12.65 -13.59
CA ARG A 148 3.72 -13.02 -14.77
C ARG A 148 5.05 -13.66 -14.41
N GLU A 149 5.69 -13.22 -13.31
CA GLU A 149 6.90 -13.84 -12.80
C GLU A 149 6.63 -15.27 -12.33
N GLN A 150 5.49 -15.53 -11.69
CA GLN A 150 5.07 -16.89 -11.33
C GLN A 150 4.87 -17.77 -12.58
N GLU A 151 4.18 -17.29 -13.61
CA GLU A 151 4.03 -18.01 -14.88
C GLU A 151 5.38 -18.35 -15.52
N TYR A 152 6.35 -17.42 -15.49
CA TYR A 152 7.69 -17.69 -15.98
C TYR A 152 8.42 -18.76 -15.17
N GLN A 153 8.30 -18.74 -13.84
CA GLN A 153 8.89 -19.77 -12.97
C GLN A 153 8.29 -21.15 -13.23
N GLU A 154 6.97 -21.23 -13.44
CA GLU A 154 6.29 -22.47 -13.81
C GLU A 154 6.78 -22.99 -15.17
N LEU A 155 6.90 -22.10 -16.16
CA LEU A 155 7.41 -22.47 -17.48
C LEU A 155 8.87 -22.93 -17.45
N ASP A 156 9.73 -22.26 -16.68
CA ASP A 156 11.12 -22.66 -16.50
C ASP A 156 11.22 -24.05 -15.84
N ALA A 157 10.37 -24.33 -14.84
CA ALA A 157 10.30 -25.65 -14.22
C ALA A 157 9.86 -26.73 -15.21
N GLU A 158 8.88 -26.44 -16.07
CA GLU A 158 8.44 -27.36 -17.13
C GLU A 158 9.55 -27.59 -18.17
N ILE A 159 10.27 -26.54 -18.56
CA ILE A 159 11.41 -26.66 -19.47
C ILE A 159 12.48 -27.57 -18.87
N ASP A 160 12.81 -27.42 -17.60
CA ASP A 160 13.79 -28.26 -16.93
C ASP A 160 13.32 -29.71 -16.77
N PHE A 161 12.02 -29.93 -16.52
CA PHE A 161 11.41 -31.26 -16.54
C PHE A 161 11.51 -31.91 -17.92
N LEU A 162 11.15 -31.20 -18.99
CA LEU A 162 11.25 -31.70 -20.36
C LEU A 162 12.70 -31.98 -20.77
N LYS A 163 13.67 -31.15 -20.35
CA LYS A 163 15.09 -31.44 -20.57
C LYS A 163 15.51 -32.75 -19.89
N GLN A 164 15.10 -32.98 -18.65
CA GLN A 164 15.38 -34.23 -17.95
C GLN A 164 14.76 -35.44 -18.67
N GLN A 165 13.53 -35.30 -19.16
CA GLN A 165 12.87 -36.35 -19.94
C GLN A 165 13.58 -36.63 -21.28
N VAL A 166 14.05 -35.59 -21.98
CA VAL A 166 14.81 -35.76 -23.22
C VAL A 166 16.14 -36.45 -22.94
N GLU A 167 16.82 -36.11 -21.84
CA GLU A 167 18.09 -36.74 -21.48
C GLU A 167 17.88 -38.21 -21.09
N SER A 168 16.86 -38.53 -20.30
CA SER A 168 16.55 -39.94 -19.96
C SER A 168 16.20 -40.78 -21.19
N GLN A 169 15.40 -40.22 -22.11
CA GLN A 169 15.10 -40.89 -23.38
C GLN A 169 16.35 -41.08 -24.25
N ARG A 170 17.29 -40.13 -24.24
CA ARG A 170 18.57 -40.29 -24.96
C ARG A 170 19.43 -41.39 -24.35
N GLU A 171 19.51 -41.46 -23.03
CA GLU A 171 20.21 -42.54 -22.33
C GLU A 171 19.59 -43.91 -22.64
N GLU A 172 18.25 -43.99 -22.64
CA GLU A 172 17.51 -45.20 -23.00
C GLU A 172 17.80 -45.62 -24.45
N ILE A 173 17.70 -44.70 -25.42
CA ILE A 173 18.05 -44.96 -26.82
C ILE A 173 19.50 -45.44 -26.95
N GLN A 174 20.44 -44.83 -26.21
CA GLN A 174 21.85 -45.24 -26.26
C GLN A 174 22.05 -46.65 -25.68
N SER A 175 21.33 -47.02 -24.61
CA SER A 175 21.38 -48.36 -24.05
C SER A 175 20.81 -49.41 -25.00
N LEU A 176 19.65 -49.14 -25.60
CA LEU A 176 19.03 -50.01 -26.61
C LEU A 176 19.88 -50.12 -27.88
N ALA A 177 20.60 -49.07 -28.27
CA ALA A 177 21.53 -49.14 -29.40
C ALA A 177 22.69 -50.09 -29.12
N LYS A 178 23.27 -50.05 -27.91
CA LYS A 178 24.33 -50.99 -27.48
C LYS A 178 23.81 -52.42 -27.40
N GLU A 179 22.61 -52.63 -26.85
CA GLU A 179 21.98 -53.95 -26.79
C GLU A 179 21.73 -54.50 -28.20
N ASN A 180 21.22 -53.68 -29.12
CA ASN A 180 21.05 -54.08 -30.52
C ASN A 180 22.38 -54.41 -31.20
N GLU A 181 23.45 -53.68 -30.91
CA GLU A 181 24.79 -53.98 -31.44
C GLU A 181 25.30 -55.34 -30.95
N GLN A 182 25.14 -55.63 -29.65
CA GLN A 182 25.46 -56.93 -29.06
C GLN A 182 24.64 -58.06 -29.68
N LEU A 183 23.31 -57.89 -29.77
CA LEU A 183 22.43 -58.87 -30.40
C LEU A 183 22.78 -59.10 -31.88
N GLN A 184 23.22 -58.06 -32.61
CA GLN A 184 23.69 -58.21 -33.98
C GLN A 184 25.01 -59.00 -34.06
N GLU A 185 25.92 -58.82 -33.11
CA GLU A 185 27.15 -59.59 -33.01
C GLU A 185 26.85 -61.06 -32.69
N ASP A 186 26.02 -61.33 -31.69
CA ASP A 186 25.56 -62.68 -31.32
C ASP A 186 24.88 -63.37 -32.50
N LEU A 187 24.03 -62.64 -33.24
CA LEU A 187 23.33 -63.15 -34.42
C LEU A 187 24.34 -63.48 -35.54
N LYS A 188 25.36 -62.64 -35.75
CA LYS A 188 26.46 -62.95 -36.69
C LYS A 188 27.22 -64.19 -36.24
N GLU A 189 27.57 -64.30 -34.97
CA GLU A 189 28.29 -65.46 -34.43
C GLU A 189 27.46 -66.74 -34.58
N ALA A 190 26.19 -66.72 -34.17
CA ALA A 190 25.26 -67.84 -34.34
C ALA A 190 25.11 -68.23 -35.82
N LYS A 191 25.03 -67.26 -36.75
CA LYS A 191 25.02 -67.53 -38.19
C LYS A 191 26.32 -68.19 -38.67
N THR A 192 27.49 -67.78 -38.16
CA THR A 192 28.77 -68.41 -38.52
C THR A 192 28.87 -69.84 -38.00
N LYS A 193 28.47 -70.08 -36.74
CA LYS A 193 28.36 -71.41 -36.14
C LYS A 193 27.42 -72.31 -36.94
N PHE A 194 26.23 -71.82 -37.26
CA PHE A 194 25.26 -72.55 -38.08
C PHE A 194 25.81 -72.88 -39.48
N ARG A 195 26.53 -71.95 -40.13
CA ARG A 195 27.19 -72.23 -41.43
C ARG A 195 28.29 -73.28 -41.31
N ALA A 196 29.08 -73.24 -40.24
CA ALA A 196 30.12 -74.23 -39.98
C ALA A 196 29.50 -75.61 -39.74
N GLU A 197 28.46 -75.68 -38.91
CA GLU A 197 27.72 -76.91 -38.64
C GLU A 197 27.02 -77.45 -39.89
N LYS A 198 26.40 -76.59 -40.71
CA LYS A 198 25.83 -76.98 -42.00
C LYS A 198 26.89 -77.55 -42.96
N ARG A 199 28.07 -76.93 -43.05
CA ARG A 199 29.19 -77.48 -43.85
C ARG A 199 29.67 -78.81 -43.30
N ASN A 200 29.74 -78.97 -41.99
CA ASN A 200 30.10 -80.23 -41.36
C ASN A 200 29.05 -81.30 -41.66
N LYS A 201 27.76 -80.98 -41.57
CA LYS A 201 26.67 -81.87 -42.00
C LYS A 201 26.81 -82.27 -43.48
N GLU A 202 27.04 -81.32 -44.38
CA GLU A 202 27.25 -81.63 -45.80
C GLU A 202 28.47 -82.54 -46.02
N LYS A 203 29.55 -82.38 -45.25
CA LYS A 203 30.70 -83.30 -45.27
C LYS A 203 30.32 -84.69 -44.76
N VAL A 204 29.59 -84.78 -43.65
CA VAL A 204 29.08 -86.06 -43.11
C VAL A 204 28.20 -86.74 -44.15
N ASP A 205 27.25 -86.03 -44.74
CA ASP A 205 26.33 -86.56 -45.75
C ASP A 205 27.10 -87.09 -46.97
N ARG A 206 28.19 -86.42 -47.40
CA ARG A 206 29.08 -86.93 -48.47
C ARG A 206 29.81 -88.20 -48.06
N ILE A 207 30.40 -88.24 -46.87
CA ILE A 207 31.10 -89.44 -46.38
C ILE A 207 30.12 -90.61 -46.26
N LEU A 208 28.90 -90.37 -45.76
CA LEU A 208 27.85 -91.38 -45.69
C LEU A 208 27.41 -91.84 -47.08
N TYR A 209 27.29 -90.92 -48.04
CA TYR A 209 26.99 -91.26 -49.43
C TYR A 209 28.10 -92.10 -50.07
N ASP A 210 29.36 -91.69 -49.94
CA ASP A 210 30.53 -92.41 -50.45
C ASP A 210 30.67 -93.78 -49.78
N ALA A 211 30.41 -93.88 -48.46
CA ALA A 211 30.37 -95.16 -47.75
C ALA A 211 29.21 -96.05 -48.23
N ALA A 212 28.01 -95.48 -48.41
CA ALA A 212 26.86 -96.22 -48.94
C ALA A 212 27.08 -96.66 -50.40
N GLU A 213 27.74 -95.85 -51.22
CA GLU A 213 28.09 -96.18 -52.59
C GLU A 213 29.23 -97.20 -52.66
N ALA A 214 30.23 -97.13 -51.78
CA ALA A 214 31.23 -98.20 -51.62
C ALA A 214 30.55 -99.54 -51.26
N ILE A 215 29.58 -99.53 -50.34
CA ILE A 215 28.79 -100.72 -50.00
C ILE A 215 27.91 -101.16 -51.19
N LYS A 216 27.30 -100.22 -51.94
CA LYS A 216 26.45 -100.52 -53.10
C LYS A 216 27.24 -101.09 -54.28
N MET A 217 28.39 -100.51 -54.62
CA MET A 217 29.30 -101.05 -55.66
C MET A 217 29.77 -102.45 -55.29
N MET A 218 29.94 -102.73 -53.99
CA MET A 218 30.25 -104.05 -53.47
C MET A 218 29.09 -105.05 -53.62
N LEU A 219 27.84 -104.61 -53.37
CA LEU A 219 26.63 -105.43 -53.54
C LEU A 219 26.18 -105.57 -55.01
N GLN A 220 26.63 -104.70 -55.91
CA GLN A 220 26.32 -104.82 -57.35
C GLN A 220 27.37 -105.67 -58.10
N LYS A 221 28.62 -105.71 -57.62
CA LYS A 221 29.66 -106.60 -58.17
C LYS A 221 29.50 -108.07 -57.78
N SER A 222 28.49 -108.42 -56.97
CA SER A 222 28.16 -109.81 -56.65
C SER A 222 27.23 -110.47 -57.67
N ASP A 223 26.54 -109.70 -58.52
CA ASP A 223 25.49 -110.25 -59.40
C ASP A 223 25.94 -110.53 -60.83
N ASP A 224 27.12 -110.06 -61.24
CA ASP A 224 27.68 -110.32 -62.57
C ASP A 224 29.00 -111.10 -62.47
N THR A 225 28.89 -112.41 -62.20
CA THR A 225 29.52 -113.52 -62.93
C THR A 225 29.54 -114.76 -62.04
N GLU A 226 28.68 -115.71 -62.34
CA GLU A 226 28.89 -117.10 -61.97
C GLU A 226 30.22 -117.58 -62.57
N SER A 227 31.02 -118.28 -61.76
CA SER A 227 32.09 -119.23 -62.10
C SER A 227 33.51 -118.85 -61.64
N GLU A 228 33.97 -119.60 -60.62
CA GLU A 228 35.32 -120.14 -60.42
C GLU A 228 36.49 -119.18 -60.07
N SER A 229 36.74 -118.99 -58.76
CA SER A 229 38.05 -119.19 -58.08
C SER A 229 38.08 -118.47 -56.71
N GLY A 230 38.14 -119.25 -55.61
CA GLY A 230 38.11 -118.77 -54.22
C GLY A 230 39.33 -117.96 -53.74
N TYR A 231 40.29 -117.65 -54.61
CA TYR A 231 41.44 -116.80 -54.29
C TYR A 231 41.17 -115.30 -54.53
N ASN A 232 40.15 -114.96 -55.32
CA ASN A 232 39.80 -113.56 -55.63
C ASN A 232 38.96 -112.87 -54.53
N ASP A 233 38.36 -113.62 -53.60
CA ASP A 233 37.49 -113.05 -52.57
C ASP A 233 38.26 -112.43 -51.40
N ILE A 234 39.49 -112.88 -51.14
CA ILE A 234 40.34 -112.36 -50.07
C ILE A 234 40.92 -111.00 -50.48
N GLU A 235 41.46 -110.86 -51.69
CA GLU A 235 41.96 -109.57 -52.19
C GLU A 235 40.85 -108.53 -52.36
N LYS A 236 39.63 -108.95 -52.74
CA LYS A 236 38.46 -108.04 -52.76
C LYS A 236 38.08 -107.58 -51.36
N LYS A 237 38.17 -108.44 -50.36
CA LYS A 237 37.88 -108.12 -48.97
C LYS A 237 38.96 -107.23 -48.33
N ASP A 238 40.22 -107.43 -48.68
CA ASP A 238 41.32 -106.58 -48.21
C ASP A 238 41.25 -105.20 -48.87
N ASN A 239 40.99 -105.11 -50.18
CA ASN A 239 40.72 -103.83 -50.85
C ASN A 239 39.45 -103.13 -50.31
N MET A 240 38.45 -103.87 -49.86
CA MET A 240 37.23 -103.34 -49.22
C MET A 240 37.55 -102.75 -47.85
N LEU A 241 38.30 -103.49 -47.02
CA LEU A 241 38.75 -103.02 -45.72
C LEU A 241 39.69 -101.82 -45.87
N GLU A 242 40.57 -101.81 -46.88
CA GLU A 242 41.47 -100.70 -47.16
C GLU A 242 40.71 -99.43 -47.61
N ASN A 243 39.76 -99.56 -48.54
CA ASN A 243 38.92 -98.43 -48.96
C ASN A 243 38.01 -97.90 -47.83
N LEU A 244 37.42 -98.79 -47.03
CA LEU A 244 36.64 -98.39 -45.85
C LEU A 244 37.54 -97.79 -44.75
N LEU A 245 38.77 -98.26 -44.60
CA LEU A 245 39.75 -97.70 -43.66
C LEU A 245 40.20 -96.31 -44.09
N ILE A 246 40.41 -96.07 -45.39
CA ILE A 246 40.69 -94.74 -45.93
C ILE A 246 39.49 -93.80 -45.68
N LEU A 247 38.26 -94.27 -45.93
CA LEU A 247 37.05 -93.50 -45.65
C LEU A 247 36.89 -93.22 -44.14
N LEU A 248 37.14 -94.19 -43.27
CA LEU A 248 37.13 -94.02 -41.81
C LEU A 248 38.21 -93.06 -41.33
N ASN A 249 39.41 -93.12 -41.89
CA ASN A 249 40.49 -92.17 -41.60
C ASN A 249 40.12 -90.75 -42.04
N SER A 250 39.47 -90.60 -43.19
CA SER A 250 38.98 -89.30 -43.65
C SER A 250 37.82 -88.76 -42.78
N ALA A 251 36.95 -89.64 -42.28
CA ALA A 251 35.88 -89.30 -41.33
C ALA A 251 36.46 -88.88 -39.96
N ALA A 252 37.45 -89.62 -39.46
CA ALA A 252 38.16 -89.31 -38.21
C ALA A 252 38.94 -87.99 -38.31
N ALA A 253 39.54 -87.68 -39.47
CA ALA A 253 40.20 -86.39 -39.72
C ALA A 253 39.23 -85.19 -39.71
N ILE A 254 37.94 -85.42 -39.97
CA ILE A 254 36.87 -84.42 -39.87
C ILE A 254 36.26 -84.40 -38.45
N GLY A 255 36.71 -85.29 -37.56
CA GLY A 255 36.25 -85.40 -36.17
C GLY A 255 34.97 -86.23 -36.01
N ILE A 256 34.65 -87.08 -36.99
CA ILE A 256 33.47 -87.94 -37.00
C ILE A 256 33.92 -89.39 -36.76
N GLY A 257 33.53 -89.94 -35.60
CA GLY A 257 33.90 -91.29 -35.17
C GLY A 257 35.22 -91.35 -34.38
N PRO A 258 35.49 -92.48 -33.71
CA PRO A 258 36.69 -92.65 -32.90
C PRO A 258 37.95 -92.58 -33.75
N GLN A 259 39.02 -91.98 -33.22
CA GLN A 259 40.29 -91.92 -33.94
C GLN A 259 40.86 -93.34 -34.14
N PRO A 260 41.66 -93.60 -35.19
CA PRO A 260 42.27 -94.92 -35.43
C PRO A 260 43.06 -95.46 -34.23
N GLU A 261 43.56 -94.54 -33.38
CA GLU A 261 44.30 -94.80 -32.13
C GLU A 261 43.41 -95.25 -30.95
N GLU A 262 42.08 -95.16 -31.08
CA GLU A 262 41.08 -95.61 -30.10
C GLU A 262 40.54 -97.02 -30.43
N PHE A 263 40.76 -97.53 -31.64
CA PHE A 263 40.43 -98.91 -31.98
C PHE A 263 41.44 -99.88 -31.33
N GLY A 264 41.00 -100.61 -30.30
CA GLY A 264 41.79 -101.66 -29.64
C GLY A 264 42.17 -101.39 -28.18
N LYS A 265 41.84 -100.22 -27.62
CA LYS A 265 41.96 -99.99 -26.18
C LYS A 265 40.71 -100.50 -25.48
N TYR A 266 40.65 -101.81 -25.25
CA TYR A 266 39.84 -102.40 -24.18
C TYR A 266 40.51 -102.03 -22.86
N GLU A 267 40.26 -100.80 -22.38
CA GLU A 267 40.62 -100.43 -21.02
C GLU A 267 39.39 -100.04 -20.23
N MET A 268 39.36 -100.68 -19.07
CA MET A 268 38.35 -100.63 -18.03
C MET A 268 37.78 -99.24 -17.79
N ARG A 269 36.47 -99.24 -17.61
CA ARG A 269 35.74 -98.33 -16.73
C ARG A 269 36.49 -98.14 -15.41
N GLN A 270 37.32 -97.10 -15.32
CA GLN A 270 37.80 -96.56 -14.06
C GLN A 270 36.85 -95.47 -13.60
N LYS A 271 36.16 -95.76 -12.49
CA LYS A 271 35.64 -94.74 -11.60
C LYS A 271 36.84 -94.02 -10.97
N SER A 272 36.93 -92.73 -11.17
CA SER A 272 37.68 -91.80 -10.31
C SER A 272 36.84 -90.52 -10.25
N ALA A 273 36.07 -90.28 -9.18
CA ALA A 273 36.55 -89.68 -7.94
C ALA A 273 37.22 -88.32 -8.21
N SER A 274 36.41 -87.26 -8.27
CA SER A 274 36.91 -85.92 -7.99
C SER A 274 36.67 -85.62 -6.52
N GLU A 275 37.79 -85.45 -5.84
CA GLU A 275 37.96 -85.02 -4.48
C GLU A 275 37.20 -83.73 -4.19
N MET A 276 36.43 -83.73 -3.11
CA MET A 276 36.43 -82.58 -2.22
C MET A 276 37.52 -82.84 -1.17
N PRO A 277 38.37 -81.86 -0.88
CA PRO A 277 38.38 -81.42 0.50
C PRO A 277 38.59 -79.91 0.64
N GLY A 278 37.71 -79.30 1.43
CA GLY A 278 38.04 -78.05 2.08
C GLY A 278 39.12 -78.22 3.14
N SER A 279 39.62 -77.06 3.58
CA SER A 279 40.30 -76.80 4.85
C SER A 279 41.83 -76.94 4.85
N LYS A 280 42.52 -75.80 5.01
CA LYS A 280 43.21 -75.40 6.26
C LYS A 280 44.30 -74.37 5.98
N GLN A 281 44.12 -73.16 6.50
CA GLN A 281 45.10 -72.28 7.17
C GLN A 281 44.36 -70.95 7.40
N GLY A 282 44.16 -70.42 8.60
CA GLY A 282 45.00 -70.46 9.80
C GLY A 282 45.44 -69.02 10.07
N LEU A 283 44.89 -68.41 11.13
CA LEU A 283 45.02 -67.01 11.55
C LEU A 283 46.47 -66.48 11.69
N LYS A 284 46.67 -65.15 11.64
CA LYS A 284 46.98 -64.20 12.77
C LYS A 284 47.21 -62.79 12.20
N ARG A 285 46.51 -61.74 12.63
CA ARG A 285 46.69 -60.86 13.82
C ARG A 285 48.04 -60.10 13.87
N GLY A 286 47.94 -58.78 13.58
CA GLY A 286 48.78 -57.72 14.17
C GLY A 286 49.83 -57.10 13.25
N MET A 287 49.59 -55.85 12.82
CA MET A 287 50.39 -54.65 13.14
C MET A 287 50.15 -53.55 12.08
N LEU A 288 49.79 -52.37 12.59
CA LEU A 288 49.56 -51.11 11.85
C LEU A 288 50.89 -50.61 11.22
N PRO A 289 50.84 -49.63 10.29
CA PRO A 289 50.99 -48.26 10.78
C PRO A 289 50.11 -47.19 10.10
N MET A 290 49.97 -46.12 10.87
CA MET A 290 49.61 -44.74 10.56
C MET A 290 49.90 -44.24 9.13
N SER A 291 48.95 -43.45 8.62
CA SER A 291 48.96 -42.37 7.59
C SER A 291 50.19 -42.18 6.68
N PRO A 292 49.94 -41.69 5.44
CA PRO A 292 50.44 -40.33 5.18
C PRO A 292 49.43 -39.39 4.52
N VAL A 293 49.62 -38.12 4.87
CA VAL A 293 48.94 -36.90 4.42
C VAL A 293 49.38 -36.46 3.02
N ALA A 294 48.41 -35.87 2.29
CA ALA A 294 48.51 -34.92 1.15
C ALA A 294 48.90 -35.50 -0.22
N ARG A 295 48.24 -35.18 -1.36
CA ARG A 295 47.75 -33.87 -1.85
C ARG A 295 46.61 -34.04 -2.88
N SER A 296 45.83 -32.96 -3.07
CA SER A 296 44.83 -32.72 -4.14
C SER A 296 43.50 -33.46 -3.98
N GLY A 297 42.31 -32.87 -3.92
CA GLY A 297 41.82 -31.51 -4.17
C GLY A 297 40.34 -31.67 -4.52
N GLY A 298 39.42 -31.34 -3.61
CA GLY A 298 37.98 -31.49 -3.86
C GLY A 298 37.17 -31.51 -2.56
N THR A 299 36.35 -30.50 -2.37
CA THR A 299 35.69 -30.08 -1.13
C THR A 299 34.44 -30.91 -0.81
N LEU A 300 34.41 -31.57 0.35
CA LEU A 300 33.15 -32.02 0.97
C LEU A 300 32.37 -30.81 1.51
N PRO A 301 31.03 -30.77 1.40
CA PRO A 301 30.24 -29.67 1.95
C PRO A 301 30.21 -29.75 3.48
N HIS A 302 30.57 -28.65 4.13
CA HIS A 302 30.59 -28.50 5.57
C HIS A 302 29.33 -27.72 5.99
N TYR A 303 28.38 -28.38 6.64
CA TYR A 303 27.22 -27.68 7.23
C TYR A 303 27.66 -26.96 8.51
N GLN A 304 27.46 -25.64 8.57
CA GLN A 304 27.60 -24.86 9.80
C GLN A 304 26.22 -24.47 10.35
N LEU A 305 26.15 -24.27 11.68
CA LEU A 305 24.97 -23.78 12.39
C LEU A 305 24.45 -22.49 11.73
N GLY A 306 23.31 -22.59 11.04
CA GLY A 306 22.70 -21.48 10.28
C GLY A 306 22.26 -21.82 8.85
N ASP A 307 22.64 -22.98 8.30
CA ASP A 307 22.31 -23.38 6.91
C ASP A 307 20.93 -24.06 6.73
N LEU A 308 20.14 -24.19 7.80
CA LEU A 308 18.80 -24.80 7.77
C LEU A 308 17.65 -23.77 7.77
N GLY A 309 17.91 -22.51 7.42
CA GLY A 309 16.86 -21.52 7.17
C GLY A 309 16.04 -21.05 8.38
N LEU A 310 16.38 -21.46 9.60
CA LEU A 310 15.60 -21.13 10.80
C LEU A 310 16.09 -19.88 11.56
N ILE A 311 17.14 -19.20 11.10
CA ILE A 311 17.62 -17.94 11.69
C ILE A 311 18.10 -16.98 10.57
N PRO A 312 17.62 -15.72 10.49
CA PRO A 312 18.02 -14.77 9.45
C PRO A 312 19.50 -14.38 9.54
N ARG A 313 20.21 -14.41 8.39
CA ARG A 313 21.63 -14.00 8.30
C ARG A 313 21.81 -12.47 8.44
N PRO A 314 22.92 -11.99 9.05
CA PRO A 314 23.28 -10.58 9.02
C PRO A 314 23.79 -10.15 7.64
N LYS A 315 23.42 -8.92 7.24
CA LYS A 315 23.56 -8.37 5.88
C LYS A 315 25.03 -8.17 5.48
N ASN A 316 25.56 -9.04 4.63
CA ASN A 316 26.75 -8.75 3.82
C ASN A 316 26.31 -8.55 2.37
N HIS A 317 26.36 -7.31 1.90
CA HIS A 317 25.98 -6.91 0.55
C HIS A 317 27.05 -7.38 -0.44
N ILE A 318 26.68 -8.29 -1.35
CA ILE A 318 27.51 -8.67 -2.49
C ILE A 318 27.29 -7.60 -3.57
N PRO A 319 28.32 -6.89 -4.05
CA PRO A 319 28.14 -5.82 -5.02
C PRO A 319 27.88 -6.40 -6.41
N THR A 320 26.76 -6.00 -6.99
CA THR A 320 26.38 -6.38 -8.37
C THR A 320 27.11 -5.50 -9.39
N SER A 321 27.12 -5.89 -10.66
CA SER A 321 27.83 -5.16 -11.74
C SER A 321 27.43 -3.69 -11.87
N VAL A 322 26.22 -3.34 -11.43
CA VAL A 322 25.70 -1.96 -11.38
C VAL A 322 26.35 -1.10 -10.28
N ASP A 323 26.79 -1.69 -9.17
CA ASP A 323 27.49 -0.98 -8.10
C ASP A 323 28.92 -0.60 -8.50
N LYS A 324 29.57 -1.45 -9.31
CA LYS A 324 30.92 -1.18 -9.86
C LYS A 324 30.92 0.01 -10.83
N MET A 325 29.79 0.29 -11.48
CA MET A 325 29.62 1.46 -12.35
C MET A 325 29.24 2.75 -11.59
N ARG A 326 28.92 2.66 -10.29
CA ARG A 326 28.58 3.83 -9.46
C ARG A 326 29.80 4.68 -9.08
N VAL A 327 31.00 4.12 -9.23
CA VAL A 327 32.29 4.72 -8.82
C VAL A 327 32.95 5.54 -9.94
N LEU A 328 32.39 5.55 -11.16
CA LEU A 328 32.95 6.34 -12.27
C LEU A 328 32.48 7.80 -12.22
N SER A 329 33.44 8.72 -12.16
CA SER A 329 33.23 10.17 -12.02
C SER A 329 32.38 10.77 -13.15
N ALA A 330 31.61 11.80 -12.80
CA ALA A 330 30.58 12.46 -13.63
C ALA A 330 31.06 13.09 -14.95
N THR A 331 32.36 13.04 -15.26
CA THR A 331 32.99 13.70 -16.41
C THR A 331 33.41 12.75 -17.52
N THR A 332 33.18 11.44 -17.40
CA THR A 332 33.52 10.49 -18.48
C THR A 332 32.34 10.33 -19.44
N ARG A 333 32.61 10.37 -20.76
CA ARG A 333 31.66 10.42 -21.90
C ARG A 333 30.56 9.33 -21.96
N LEU A 334 30.46 8.44 -20.96
CA LEU A 334 29.43 7.40 -20.83
C LEU A 334 28.30 7.77 -19.86
N GLY A 335 28.35 8.93 -19.19
CA GLY A 335 27.30 9.37 -18.25
C GLY A 335 25.91 9.60 -18.88
N GLY A 336 25.83 9.81 -20.20
CA GLY A 336 24.56 10.01 -20.92
C GLY A 336 23.72 8.74 -21.07
N LEU A 337 24.32 7.55 -20.96
CA LEU A 337 23.62 6.27 -21.11
C LEU A 337 22.77 5.89 -19.88
N ARG A 338 22.97 6.56 -18.74
CA ARG A 338 22.13 6.40 -17.53
C ARG A 338 20.66 6.73 -17.76
N LYS A 339 20.34 7.62 -18.71
CA LYS A 339 18.95 8.05 -18.97
C LYS A 339 18.23 7.21 -20.03
N VAL A 340 18.97 6.38 -20.77
CA VAL A 340 18.43 5.63 -21.91
C VAL A 340 17.99 4.22 -21.50
N LEU A 341 18.70 3.58 -20.58
CA LEU A 341 18.36 2.23 -20.09
C LEU A 341 17.11 2.19 -19.16
N THR A 342 16.59 3.33 -18.73
CA THR A 342 15.34 3.40 -17.94
C THR A 342 14.10 3.64 -18.79
N LYS A 343 14.21 3.65 -20.12
CA LYS A 343 13.07 3.85 -21.02
C LYS A 343 12.89 2.64 -21.92
N SER A 344 12.21 1.64 -21.37
CA SER A 344 11.55 0.60 -22.15
C SER A 344 10.55 1.23 -23.13
N VAL A 345 10.55 0.71 -24.36
CA VAL A 345 9.79 1.16 -25.55
C VAL A 345 8.30 0.76 -25.50
N ALA A 346 7.80 0.21 -24.38
CA ALA A 346 6.50 -0.46 -24.34
C ALA A 346 5.25 0.43 -24.15
N VAL A 347 5.33 1.76 -24.10
CA VAL A 347 4.13 2.62 -23.94
C VAL A 347 4.12 3.75 -24.95
N GLN A 348 3.91 3.41 -26.22
CA GLN A 348 3.33 4.33 -27.19
C GLN A 348 1.79 4.27 -27.09
N THR A 349 1.21 4.85 -26.04
CA THR A 349 -0.20 5.29 -26.06
C THR A 349 -0.23 6.78 -25.76
N VAL A 350 0.40 7.55 -26.65
CA VAL A 350 0.15 8.98 -26.73
C VAL A 350 -1.30 9.14 -27.18
N SER A 351 -2.18 9.37 -26.19
CA SER A 351 -3.55 9.90 -26.26
C SER A 351 -4.68 8.98 -25.78
N ALA A 352 -4.70 8.66 -24.48
CA ALA A 352 -5.92 8.23 -23.78
C ALA A 352 -7.14 9.18 -23.98
N PRO A 353 -6.99 10.52 -24.10
CA PRO A 353 -8.11 11.40 -24.40
C PRO A 353 -8.76 11.12 -25.76
N LYS A 354 -7.98 10.64 -26.74
CA LYS A 354 -8.49 10.34 -28.09
C LYS A 354 -9.24 9.01 -28.13
N ALA A 355 -8.81 8.02 -27.34
CA ALA A 355 -9.51 6.76 -27.17
C ALA A 355 -10.88 6.93 -26.49
N LEU A 356 -10.96 7.81 -25.48
CA LEU A 356 -12.22 8.14 -24.81
C LEU A 356 -13.19 8.90 -25.73
N PHE A 357 -12.68 9.79 -26.58
CA PHE A 357 -13.50 10.52 -27.56
C PHE A 357 -14.15 9.59 -28.60
N TYR A 358 -13.42 8.58 -29.09
CA TYR A 358 -13.99 7.59 -30.02
C TYR A 358 -14.98 6.63 -29.34
N ALA A 359 -14.75 6.28 -28.07
CA ALA A 359 -15.68 5.46 -27.30
C ALA A 359 -17.04 6.17 -27.11
N ASP A 360 -17.01 7.47 -26.80
CA ASP A 360 -18.21 8.29 -26.61
C ASP A 360 -19.00 8.46 -27.92
N GLN A 361 -18.30 8.64 -29.06
CA GLN A 361 -18.91 8.77 -30.39
C GLN A 361 -19.52 7.45 -30.91
N LEU A 362 -19.02 6.29 -30.44
CA LEU A 362 -19.60 4.98 -30.74
C LEU A 362 -20.83 4.69 -29.87
N LEU A 363 -20.79 5.08 -28.59
CA LEU A 363 -21.93 4.97 -27.67
C LEU A 363 -23.10 5.87 -28.10
N SER A 364 -22.84 7.08 -28.59
CA SER A 364 -23.89 8.00 -29.03
C SER A 364 -24.66 7.54 -30.28
N LYS A 365 -24.14 6.56 -31.03
CA LYS A 365 -24.79 5.96 -32.22
C LYS A 365 -25.45 4.61 -31.94
N ALA A 366 -25.30 4.07 -30.73
CA ALA A 366 -25.85 2.77 -30.36
C ALA A 366 -27.33 2.88 -29.93
N PRO A 367 -28.18 1.88 -30.24
CA PRO A 367 -29.59 1.88 -29.84
C PRO A 367 -29.75 1.85 -28.31
N THR A 368 -30.76 2.56 -27.80
CA THR A 368 -30.96 2.88 -26.37
C THR A 368 -30.89 1.69 -25.42
N GLY A 369 -31.38 0.52 -25.82
CA GLY A 369 -31.29 -0.71 -25.00
C GLY A 369 -29.86 -1.19 -24.73
N THR A 370 -28.90 -0.88 -25.60
CA THR A 370 -27.48 -1.23 -25.38
C THR A 370 -26.76 -0.24 -24.48
N GLN A 371 -27.21 1.02 -24.41
CA GLN A 371 -26.64 2.03 -23.52
C GLN A 371 -27.00 1.75 -22.05
N GLU A 372 -28.25 1.35 -21.79
CA GLU A 372 -28.72 1.05 -20.42
C GLU A 372 -28.06 -0.20 -19.83
N ALA A 373 -27.80 -1.23 -20.64
CA ALA A 373 -27.15 -2.47 -20.20
C ALA A 373 -25.69 -2.25 -19.77
N VAL A 374 -24.97 -1.34 -20.43
CA VAL A 374 -23.57 -1.03 -20.07
C VAL A 374 -23.51 -0.22 -18.78
N ILE A 375 -24.48 0.66 -18.54
CA ILE A 375 -24.55 1.47 -17.31
C ILE A 375 -24.94 0.60 -16.11
N SER A 376 -25.91 -0.32 -16.25
CA SER A 376 -26.36 -1.18 -15.15
C SER A 376 -25.27 -2.12 -14.63
N MET A 377 -24.45 -2.70 -15.52
CA MET A 377 -23.33 -3.58 -15.13
C MET A 377 -22.24 -2.85 -14.32
N THR A 378 -22.08 -1.54 -14.49
CA THR A 378 -21.11 -0.76 -13.70
C THR A 378 -21.60 -0.46 -12.27
N THR A 379 -22.91 -0.43 -12.05
CA THR A 379 -23.50 -0.11 -10.73
C THR A 379 -23.57 -1.28 -9.77
N GLU A 380 -23.62 -2.53 -10.24
CA GLU A 380 -23.76 -3.71 -9.36
C GLU A 380 -22.47 -4.08 -8.60
N ARG A 381 -21.28 -3.65 -9.05
CA ARG A 381 -20.01 -3.99 -8.38
C ARG A 381 -19.70 -3.17 -7.11
N ILE A 382 -20.53 -2.20 -6.71
CA ILE A 382 -20.20 -1.22 -5.64
C ILE A 382 -20.89 -1.52 -4.28
N ARG A 383 -21.76 -2.54 -4.16
CA ARG A 383 -22.44 -2.85 -2.88
C ARG A 383 -21.98 -4.17 -2.24
N SER A 384 -21.15 -4.09 -1.20
CA SER A 384 -20.94 -5.14 -0.19
C SER A 384 -21.51 -4.70 1.18
N PRO A 385 -22.06 -5.59 2.04
CA PRO A 385 -22.77 -5.20 3.26
C PRO A 385 -21.85 -5.03 4.48
N GLY A 386 -21.97 -3.91 5.19
CA GLY A 386 -21.19 -3.58 6.39
C GLY A 386 -21.85 -4.00 7.71
N MET A 387 -21.03 -4.45 8.67
CA MET A 387 -21.40 -4.74 10.07
C MET A 387 -21.60 -3.46 10.90
N PRO A 388 -22.48 -3.44 11.92
CA PRO A 388 -22.69 -2.28 12.78
C PRO A 388 -21.73 -2.29 14.00
N LEU A 389 -21.07 -1.14 14.25
CA LEU A 389 -20.29 -0.87 15.47
C LEU A 389 -21.18 -0.14 16.50
N GLY A 390 -21.11 -0.58 17.77
CA GLY A 390 -21.89 -0.03 18.90
C GLY A 390 -21.39 1.33 19.42
N PRO A 391 -22.14 1.96 20.36
CA PRO A 391 -21.94 3.36 20.73
C PRO A 391 -20.74 3.59 21.67
N ILE A 392 -20.00 4.66 21.40
CA ILE A 392 -18.83 5.12 22.14
C ILE A 392 -19.26 6.05 23.28
N HIS A 393 -18.93 5.69 24.53
CA HIS A 393 -19.09 6.57 25.70
C HIS A 393 -18.01 7.66 25.72
N THR A 394 -18.41 8.92 25.81
CA THR A 394 -17.50 10.08 26.00
C THR A 394 -17.27 10.35 27.49
N ALA A 395 -16.05 10.10 27.98
CA ALA A 395 -15.60 10.53 29.30
C ALA A 395 -15.11 11.99 29.23
N LYS A 396 -15.75 12.89 30.01
CA LYS A 396 -15.26 14.26 30.26
C LYS A 396 -14.24 14.21 31.40
N ALA A 397 -12.98 14.54 31.11
CA ALA A 397 -11.97 14.83 32.12
C ALA A 397 -11.97 16.34 32.43
N THR A 398 -12.28 16.69 33.67
CA THR A 398 -12.14 18.03 34.22
C THR A 398 -10.76 18.17 34.87
N SER A 399 -9.89 19.05 34.36
CA SER A 399 -8.66 19.43 35.05
C SER A 399 -8.94 20.61 35.98
N LYS A 400 -8.85 20.38 37.30
CA LYS A 400 -8.72 21.44 38.30
C LYS A 400 -7.27 21.94 38.31
N VAL A 401 -7.11 23.26 38.24
CA VAL A 401 -5.89 24.00 38.52
C VAL A 401 -5.82 24.20 40.04
N TYR A 402 -4.66 23.89 40.63
CA TYR A 402 -4.22 24.40 41.93
C TYR A 402 -2.89 25.12 41.70
#